data_AF-A0A7L4R8V5-F1
#
_entry.id   AF-A0A7L4R8V5-F1
#
_cell.length_a   1.000
_cell.length_b   1.000
_cell.length_c   1.000
_cell.angle_alpha   90.00
_cell.angle_beta   90.00
_cell.angle_gamma   90.00
#
_symmetry.space_group_name_H-M   'P 1'
#
loop_
_entity.id
_entity.type
_entity.pdbx_description
1 polymer ?
#
loop_
_entity_poly.entity_id
_entity_poly.type
_entity_poly.pdbx_seq_one_letter_code
_entity_poly.pdbx_strand_id
1 'polypeptide(L)'
;MRGMLVFVPVAAVLFFVSLAFAAPAPPEIIVNNATMECSQFNAGDECVNCEVPEGWTSLGYNTRECPSGYTEVDADVECAPFKIGRCCSMGHSGALGECDDMVVNYVLKQCMFANGTVPPGWEGKPEGTEDSDWQCPEGYGWPAEGIPPSACCTGAFLLGGLVFFIFNKRG
;
A
#
# COMPACT_ATOMS: atom_id res chain seq x y z
N MET A 1 -9.06 -12.86 66.75
CA MET A 1 -9.04 -11.76 65.76
C MET A 1 -7.84 -11.99 64.85
N ARG A 2 -8.06 -12.52 63.64
CA ARG A 2 -7.03 -12.66 62.60
C ARG A 2 -7.59 -12.03 61.33
N GLY A 3 -6.89 -11.01 60.85
CA GLY A 3 -7.33 -10.12 59.78
C GLY A 3 -7.48 -10.84 58.46
N MET A 4 -8.60 -10.55 57.78
CA MET A 4 -8.92 -11.00 56.44
C MET A 4 -8.19 -10.08 55.45
N LEU A 5 -7.17 -10.59 54.79
CA LEU A 5 -6.43 -9.88 53.75
C LEU A 5 -7.20 -10.06 52.44
N VAL A 6 -7.94 -9.03 52.02
CA VAL A 6 -8.70 -9.01 50.76
C VAL A 6 -7.73 -8.67 49.64
N PHE A 7 -7.36 -9.66 48.83
CA PHE A 7 -6.64 -9.46 47.57
C PHE A 7 -7.61 -8.89 46.54
N VAL A 8 -7.42 -7.62 46.15
CA VAL A 8 -8.12 -6.99 45.02
C VAL A 8 -7.36 -7.37 43.74
N PRO A 9 -7.95 -8.13 42.79
CA PRO A 9 -7.28 -8.42 41.54
C PRO A 9 -7.36 -7.18 40.64
N VAL A 10 -6.32 -6.34 40.66
CA VAL A 10 -6.11 -5.28 39.66
C VAL A 10 -5.46 -5.90 38.43
N ALA A 11 -6.23 -6.68 37.66
CA ALA A 11 -5.74 -7.26 36.42
C ALA A 11 -6.88 -7.42 35.40
N ALA A 12 -7.54 -6.31 35.09
CA ALA A 12 -8.38 -6.17 33.91
C ALA A 12 -8.02 -4.84 33.24
N VAL A 13 -6.76 -4.70 32.85
CA VAL A 13 -6.34 -3.63 31.93
C VAL A 13 -6.91 -4.02 30.58
N LEU A 14 -8.04 -3.39 30.27
CA LEU A 14 -8.75 -3.40 29.00
C LEU A 14 -7.77 -3.21 27.83
N PHE A 15 -7.48 -4.30 27.14
CA PHE A 15 -6.82 -4.33 25.85
C PHE A 15 -7.85 -3.92 24.78
N PHE A 16 -8.30 -2.66 24.80
CA PHE A 16 -9.02 -2.08 23.65
C PHE A 16 -7.97 -1.71 22.60
N VAL A 17 -7.46 -2.71 21.89
CA VAL A 17 -6.72 -2.46 20.64
C VAL A 17 -7.74 -1.85 19.68
N SER A 18 -7.57 -0.56 19.41
CA SER A 18 -8.39 0.16 18.44
C SER A 18 -8.15 -0.49 17.07
N LEU A 19 -9.07 -1.35 16.64
CA LEU A 19 -9.17 -1.81 15.27
C LEU A 19 -9.64 -0.61 14.43
N ALA A 20 -8.69 0.23 14.03
CA ALA A 20 -8.92 1.23 13.01
C ALA A 20 -9.05 0.48 11.67
N PHE A 21 -10.28 0.08 11.34
CA PHE A 21 -10.59 -0.34 9.98
C PHE A 21 -10.47 0.89 9.08
N ALA A 22 -9.61 0.82 8.07
CA ALA A 22 -9.62 1.82 7.00
C ALA A 22 -11.02 1.80 6.39
N ALA A 23 -11.77 2.90 6.56
CA ALA A 23 -13.06 3.04 5.91
C ALA A 23 -12.79 3.39 4.44
N PRO A 24 -13.43 2.70 3.48
CA PRO A 24 -13.28 3.03 2.07
C PRO A 24 -13.65 4.50 1.83
N ALA A 25 -12.99 5.13 0.85
CA ALA A 25 -13.33 6.49 0.45
C ALA A 25 -14.83 6.59 0.11
N PRO A 26 -15.51 7.68 0.48
CA PRO A 26 -16.92 7.82 0.16
C PRO A 26 -17.11 7.84 -1.36
N PRO A 27 -18.16 7.17 -1.90
CA PRO A 27 -18.43 7.20 -3.32
C PRO A 27 -18.75 8.62 -3.80
N GLU A 28 -18.40 8.89 -5.04
CA GLU A 28 -18.74 10.11 -5.78
C GLU A 28 -19.87 9.83 -6.77
N ILE A 29 -20.51 10.88 -7.29
CA ILE A 29 -21.43 10.75 -8.41
C ILE A 29 -20.70 11.19 -9.68
N ILE A 30 -20.69 10.33 -10.69
CA ILE A 30 -20.28 10.66 -12.06
C ILE A 30 -21.51 10.77 -12.95
N VAL A 31 -21.44 11.62 -13.97
CA VAL A 31 -22.53 11.80 -14.94
C VAL A 31 -22.04 11.79 -16.38
N ASN A 32 -22.86 11.25 -17.27
CA ASN A 32 -22.73 11.39 -18.70
C ASN A 32 -23.85 12.32 -19.20
N ASN A 33 -23.48 13.57 -19.53
CA ASN A 33 -24.43 14.57 -19.99
C ASN A 33 -25.04 14.24 -21.36
N ALA A 34 -24.37 13.43 -22.19
CA ALA A 34 -24.85 13.09 -23.52
C ALA A 34 -25.99 12.07 -23.49
N THR A 35 -25.93 11.11 -22.55
CA THR A 35 -26.93 10.06 -22.36
C THR A 35 -27.92 10.37 -21.24
N MET A 36 -27.68 11.41 -20.44
CA MET A 36 -28.43 11.72 -19.22
C MET A 36 -28.39 10.54 -18.23
N GLU A 37 -27.20 9.96 -18.06
CA GLU A 37 -26.94 8.85 -17.14
C GLU A 37 -26.03 9.27 -16.00
N CYS A 38 -26.25 8.69 -14.83
CA CYS A 38 -25.44 8.93 -13.64
C CYS A 38 -25.05 7.59 -13.01
N SER A 39 -23.94 7.56 -12.29
CA SER A 39 -23.49 6.37 -11.57
C SER A 39 -22.77 6.75 -10.29
N GLN A 40 -22.80 5.85 -9.31
CA GLN A 40 -21.92 5.94 -8.15
C GLN A 40 -20.54 5.43 -8.53
N PHE A 41 -19.52 6.22 -8.22
CA PHE A 41 -18.14 5.99 -8.61
C PHE A 41 -17.25 5.91 -7.38
N ASN A 42 -16.48 4.83 -7.28
CA ASN A 42 -15.42 4.70 -6.29
C ASN A 42 -14.10 4.94 -7.02
N ALA A 43 -13.40 6.02 -6.67
CA ALA A 43 -12.12 6.39 -7.29
C ALA A 43 -10.97 5.41 -6.98
N GLY A 44 -11.22 4.38 -6.19
CA GLY A 44 -10.23 3.42 -5.72
C GLY A 44 -9.95 3.53 -4.23
N ASP A 45 -8.83 2.96 -3.79
CA ASP A 45 -8.37 2.95 -2.41
C ASP A 45 -6.84 3.22 -2.36
N GLU A 46 -6.18 2.88 -1.25
CA GLU A 46 -4.72 3.04 -1.13
C GLU A 46 -3.87 2.16 -2.07
N CYS A 47 -4.47 1.21 -2.79
CA CYS A 47 -3.80 0.18 -3.59
C CYS A 47 -4.27 0.12 -5.04
N VAL A 48 -5.49 0.58 -5.32
CA VAL A 48 -6.06 0.66 -6.67
C VAL A 48 -6.50 2.07 -6.99
N ASN A 49 -6.32 2.48 -8.24
CA ASN A 49 -6.85 3.72 -8.77
C ASN A 49 -7.86 3.40 -9.87
N CYS A 50 -9.05 3.98 -9.79
CA CYS A 50 -10.10 3.83 -10.78
C CYS A 50 -10.25 5.11 -11.60
N GLU A 51 -10.42 4.97 -12.91
CA GLU A 51 -10.56 6.12 -13.81
C GLU A 51 -12.03 6.39 -14.14
N VAL A 52 -12.38 7.68 -14.23
CA VAL A 52 -13.71 8.08 -14.71
C VAL A 52 -13.80 7.73 -16.20
N PRO A 53 -14.82 6.97 -16.65
CA PRO A 53 -14.88 6.51 -18.03
C PRO A 53 -14.98 7.66 -19.03
N GLU A 54 -14.57 7.42 -20.28
CA GLU A 54 -14.61 8.45 -21.32
C GLU A 54 -16.04 9.01 -21.51
N GLY A 55 -16.15 10.35 -21.57
CA GLY A 55 -17.43 11.04 -21.71
C GLY A 55 -18.21 11.24 -20.41
N TRP A 56 -17.72 10.70 -19.29
CA TRP A 56 -18.27 10.95 -17.96
C TRP A 56 -17.55 12.10 -17.25
N THR A 57 -18.19 12.67 -16.23
CA THR A 57 -17.64 13.76 -15.42
C THR A 57 -18.00 13.55 -13.95
N SER A 58 -17.02 13.63 -13.05
CA SER A 58 -17.28 13.61 -11.60
C SER A 58 -17.89 14.92 -11.13
N LEU A 59 -18.93 14.81 -10.29
CA LEU A 59 -19.55 15.91 -9.55
C LEU A 59 -18.93 16.12 -8.15
N GLY A 60 -17.90 15.34 -7.80
CA GLY A 60 -17.19 15.36 -6.52
C GLY A 60 -17.95 14.79 -5.33
N TYR A 61 -17.28 14.73 -4.17
CA TYR A 61 -17.76 14.05 -2.94
C TYR A 61 -18.97 14.68 -2.22
N ASN A 62 -19.37 15.90 -2.59
CA ASN A 62 -20.48 16.59 -1.94
C ASN A 62 -21.84 16.16 -2.49
N THR A 63 -21.85 15.52 -3.66
CA THR A 63 -23.05 15.05 -4.32
C THR A 63 -23.24 13.58 -3.99
N ARG A 64 -24.38 13.22 -3.40
CA ARG A 64 -24.70 11.83 -3.02
C ARG A 64 -25.82 11.20 -3.83
N GLU A 65 -26.47 12.01 -4.65
CA GLU A 65 -27.64 11.61 -5.43
C GLU A 65 -27.45 12.07 -6.87
N CYS A 66 -27.98 11.27 -7.80
CA CYS A 66 -28.05 11.64 -9.20
C CYS A 66 -28.82 12.95 -9.41
N PRO A 67 -28.36 13.83 -10.32
CA PRO A 67 -29.12 15.02 -10.66
C PRO A 67 -30.51 14.68 -11.23
N SER A 68 -31.48 15.56 -11.02
CA SER A 68 -32.83 15.36 -11.54
C SER A 68 -32.83 15.19 -13.06
N GLY A 69 -33.55 14.19 -13.56
CA GLY A 69 -33.65 13.86 -14.99
C GLY A 69 -32.56 12.93 -15.50
N TYR A 70 -31.62 12.50 -14.64
CA TYR A 70 -30.64 11.47 -14.96
C TYR A 70 -31.17 10.08 -14.61
N THR A 71 -30.80 9.08 -15.41
CA THR A 71 -31.06 7.67 -15.11
C THR A 71 -29.84 7.08 -14.41
N GLU A 72 -30.04 6.45 -13.25
CA GLU A 72 -28.96 5.74 -12.55
C GLU A 72 -28.63 4.43 -13.29
N VAL A 73 -27.34 4.26 -13.59
CA VAL A 73 -26.78 3.08 -14.26
C VAL A 73 -25.48 2.67 -13.57
N ASP A 74 -25.04 1.45 -13.83
CA ASP A 74 -23.69 1.01 -13.46
C ASP A 74 -22.74 1.39 -14.60
N ALA A 75 -21.90 2.40 -14.38
CA ALA A 75 -20.86 2.77 -15.33
C ALA A 75 -19.76 1.68 -15.36
N ASP A 76 -19.27 1.37 -16.56
CA ASP A 76 -18.14 0.47 -16.72
C ASP A 76 -16.84 1.20 -16.35
N VAL A 77 -16.33 0.94 -15.16
CA VAL A 77 -15.18 1.63 -14.57
C VAL A 77 -13.95 0.74 -14.62
N GLU A 78 -12.88 1.26 -15.20
CA GLU A 78 -11.59 0.59 -15.21
C GLU A 78 -10.78 0.97 -13.96
N CYS A 79 -10.37 -0.05 -13.20
CA CYS A 79 -9.52 0.10 -12.02
C CYS A 79 -8.19 -0.64 -12.25
N ALA A 80 -7.09 0.03 -11.94
CA ALA A 80 -5.75 -0.53 -12.02
C ALA A 80 -5.05 -0.49 -10.65
N PRO A 81 -4.44 -1.61 -10.21
CA PRO A 81 -3.55 -1.58 -9.06
C PRO A 81 -2.28 -0.80 -9.39
N PHE A 82 -1.60 -0.29 -8.37
CA PHE A 82 -0.30 0.37 -8.52
C PHE A 82 0.73 -0.15 -7.51
N LYS A 83 2.00 0.13 -7.80
CA LYS A 83 3.16 -0.34 -7.01
C LYS A 83 3.36 0.52 -5.78
N ILE A 84 2.96 0.00 -4.62
CA ILE A 84 3.27 0.60 -3.32
C ILE A 84 3.50 -0.48 -2.28
N GLY A 85 4.56 -0.34 -1.48
CA GLY A 85 5.00 -1.41 -0.58
C GLY A 85 3.95 -1.83 0.45
N ARG A 86 3.17 -0.88 0.96
CA ARG A 86 2.09 -1.14 1.92
C ARG A 86 1.06 -2.13 1.37
N CYS A 87 0.73 -2.05 0.09
CA CYS A 87 -0.27 -2.88 -0.58
C CYS A 87 0.21 -4.28 -0.95
N CYS A 88 1.53 -4.50 -0.91
CA CYS A 88 2.17 -5.79 -1.10
C CYS A 88 2.64 -6.41 0.22
N SER A 89 2.21 -5.88 1.38
CA SER A 89 2.64 -6.35 2.69
C SER A 89 1.65 -7.34 3.30
N MET A 90 2.18 -8.38 3.94
CA MET A 90 1.36 -9.35 4.67
C MET A 90 0.51 -8.68 5.74
N GLY A 91 -0.78 -9.02 5.77
CA GLY A 91 -1.75 -8.47 6.71
C GLY A 91 -2.33 -7.11 6.30
N HIS A 92 -2.01 -6.59 5.11
CA HIS A 92 -2.75 -5.49 4.53
C HIS A 92 -4.21 -5.89 4.29
N SER A 93 -5.15 -5.01 4.66
CA SER A 93 -6.57 -5.18 4.37
C SER A 93 -6.97 -4.30 3.19
N GLY A 94 -7.78 -4.79 2.26
CA GLY A 94 -8.26 -4.00 1.12
C GLY A 94 -7.89 -4.63 -0.21
N ALA A 95 -7.85 -3.82 -1.28
CA ALA A 95 -7.36 -4.27 -2.57
C ALA A 95 -5.86 -4.62 -2.52
N LEU A 96 -5.45 -5.51 -3.42
CA LEU A 96 -4.03 -5.80 -3.62
C LEU A 96 -3.43 -4.73 -4.56
N GLY A 97 -2.18 -4.37 -4.28
CA GLY A 97 -1.39 -3.53 -5.20
C GLY A 97 -0.81 -4.36 -6.35
N GLU A 98 -0.01 -3.72 -7.18
CA GLU A 98 0.76 -4.39 -8.23
C GLU A 98 2.07 -4.93 -7.61
N CYS A 99 2.13 -6.24 -7.37
CA CYS A 99 3.21 -6.87 -6.60
C CYS A 99 4.13 -7.79 -7.42
N ASP A 100 3.89 -7.89 -8.73
CA ASP A 100 4.59 -8.77 -9.67
C ASP A 100 6.12 -8.65 -9.63
N ASP A 101 6.63 -7.42 -9.49
CA ASP A 101 8.05 -7.11 -9.50
C ASP A 101 8.62 -6.88 -8.09
N MET A 102 7.87 -7.23 -7.04
CA MET A 102 8.38 -7.23 -5.68
C MET A 102 9.47 -8.31 -5.54
N VAL A 103 10.57 -7.92 -4.91
CA VAL A 103 11.65 -8.82 -4.50
C VAL A 103 11.84 -8.78 -3.00
N VAL A 104 12.24 -9.91 -2.42
CA VAL A 104 12.42 -10.09 -0.97
C VAL A 104 13.88 -10.43 -0.67
N ASN A 105 14.43 -9.83 0.38
CA ASN A 105 15.71 -10.20 0.95
C ASN A 105 15.51 -10.75 2.36
N TYR A 106 15.61 -12.07 2.50
CA TYR A 106 15.41 -12.76 3.77
C TYR A 106 16.52 -12.49 4.80
N VAL A 107 17.73 -12.11 4.35
CA VAL A 107 18.84 -11.78 5.25
C VAL A 107 18.66 -10.38 5.86
N LEU A 108 18.31 -9.40 5.03
CA LEU A 108 18.08 -8.02 5.45
C LEU A 108 16.69 -7.80 6.07
N LYS A 109 15.78 -8.75 5.89
CA LYS A 109 14.35 -8.63 6.23
C LYS A 109 13.72 -7.41 5.56
N GLN A 110 13.92 -7.29 4.25
CA GLN A 110 13.45 -6.15 3.46
C GLN A 110 12.77 -6.61 2.17
N CYS A 111 11.86 -5.78 1.68
CA CYS A 111 11.19 -5.93 0.38
C CYS A 111 11.37 -4.65 -0.43
N MET A 112 11.37 -4.77 -1.76
CA MET A 112 11.36 -3.61 -2.66
C MET A 112 10.84 -4.02 -4.04
N PHE A 113 10.53 -3.06 -4.90
CA PHE A 113 10.22 -3.33 -6.31
C PHE A 113 11.51 -3.33 -7.15
N ALA A 114 11.70 -4.36 -7.98
CA ALA A 114 12.83 -4.48 -8.89
C ALA A 114 12.39 -4.17 -10.33
N ASN A 115 13.01 -3.18 -10.96
CA ASN A 115 12.71 -2.84 -12.37
C ASN A 115 13.38 -3.83 -13.34
N GLY A 116 12.89 -5.07 -13.34
CA GLY A 116 13.26 -6.16 -14.27
C GLY A 116 14.41 -7.07 -13.81
N THR A 117 15.49 -6.54 -13.22
CA THR A 117 16.61 -7.38 -12.74
C THR A 117 16.58 -7.56 -11.23
N VAL A 118 16.49 -8.81 -10.77
CA VAL A 118 16.59 -9.15 -9.33
C VAL A 118 18.04 -8.97 -8.87
N PRO A 119 18.31 -8.12 -7.86
CA PRO A 119 19.68 -7.93 -7.37
C PRO A 119 20.23 -9.18 -6.65
N PRO A 120 21.57 -9.34 -6.59
CA PRO A 120 22.18 -10.46 -5.87
C PRO A 120 21.73 -10.54 -4.41
N GLY A 121 21.32 -11.73 -3.96
CA GLY A 121 20.83 -11.97 -2.60
C GLY A 121 19.38 -11.56 -2.35
N TRP A 122 18.65 -11.17 -3.41
CA TRP A 122 17.21 -10.98 -3.39
C TRP A 122 16.53 -12.09 -4.18
N GLU A 123 15.27 -12.36 -3.85
CA GLU A 123 14.42 -13.37 -4.48
C GLU A 123 13.19 -12.68 -5.06
N GLY A 124 12.92 -12.89 -6.35
CA GLY A 124 11.69 -12.42 -7.00
C GLY A 124 10.55 -13.43 -6.87
N LYS A 125 9.37 -13.04 -7.33
CA LYS A 125 8.18 -13.90 -7.32
C LYS A 125 8.47 -15.23 -8.06
N PRO A 126 8.22 -16.39 -7.41
CA PRO A 126 8.34 -17.66 -8.10
C PRO A 126 7.35 -17.79 -9.25
N GLU A 127 7.75 -18.50 -10.31
CA GLU A 127 6.88 -18.76 -11.45
C GLU A 127 5.61 -19.52 -11.00
N GLY A 128 4.44 -19.07 -11.47
CA GLY A 128 3.14 -19.66 -11.11
C GLY A 128 2.61 -19.28 -9.73
N THR A 129 3.27 -18.36 -9.02
CA THR A 129 2.70 -17.76 -7.80
C THR A 129 1.79 -16.59 -8.17
N GLU A 130 0.55 -16.64 -7.69
CA GLU A 130 -0.43 -15.57 -7.82
C GLU A 130 0.03 -14.32 -7.03
N ASP A 131 -0.37 -13.12 -7.47
CA ASP A 131 -0.02 -11.89 -6.75
C ASP A 131 -0.53 -11.86 -5.31
N SER A 132 -1.68 -12.48 -5.07
CA SER A 132 -2.23 -12.61 -3.71
C SER A 132 -1.36 -13.45 -2.78
N ASP A 133 -0.53 -14.34 -3.33
CA ASP A 133 0.32 -15.24 -2.55
C ASP A 133 1.76 -14.71 -2.43
N TRP A 134 2.13 -13.70 -3.23
CA TRP A 134 3.43 -13.06 -3.20
C TRP A 134 3.39 -11.73 -2.44
N GLN A 135 3.58 -11.82 -1.12
CA GLN A 135 3.54 -10.67 -0.22
C GLN A 135 4.83 -10.54 0.59
N CYS A 136 5.20 -9.30 0.89
CA CYS A 136 6.29 -8.98 1.79
C CYS A 136 5.99 -9.55 3.18
N PRO A 137 6.85 -10.43 3.72
CA PRO A 137 6.56 -11.11 4.98
C PRO A 137 6.36 -10.15 6.16
N GLU A 138 5.58 -10.58 7.15
CA GLU A 138 5.33 -9.78 8.34
C GLU A 138 6.66 -9.37 9.04
N GLY A 139 6.74 -8.08 9.40
CA GLY A 139 7.93 -7.51 10.05
C GLY A 139 9.10 -7.19 9.12
N TYR A 140 8.94 -7.34 7.80
CA TYR A 140 9.95 -6.92 6.82
C TYR A 140 9.76 -5.44 6.50
N GLY A 141 10.87 -4.73 6.30
CA GLY A 141 10.87 -3.30 6.01
C GLY A 141 10.80 -3.00 4.51
N TRP A 142 10.17 -1.88 4.16
CA TRP A 142 10.33 -1.26 2.85
C TRP A 142 11.38 -0.15 2.96
N PRO A 143 12.46 -0.16 2.17
CA PRO A 143 13.38 0.96 2.12
C PRO A 143 12.60 2.21 1.67
N ALA A 144 12.94 3.38 2.22
CA ALA A 144 12.32 4.62 1.81
C ALA A 144 12.42 4.75 0.28
N GLU A 145 11.27 4.92 -0.38
CA GLU A 145 11.16 5.00 -1.82
C GLU A 145 12.19 6.01 -2.36
N GLY A 146 13.12 5.53 -3.19
CA GLY A 146 14.12 6.39 -3.83
C GLY A 146 15.59 6.19 -3.40
N ILE A 147 15.92 5.27 -2.48
CA ILE A 147 17.32 4.89 -2.24
C ILE A 147 17.59 3.49 -2.82
N PRO A 148 18.18 3.38 -4.02
CA PRO A 148 18.55 2.07 -4.54
C PRO A 148 19.57 1.41 -3.60
N PRO A 149 19.45 0.10 -3.32
CA PRO A 149 20.36 -0.61 -2.42
C PRO A 149 21.83 -0.61 -2.90
N SER A 150 22.07 -0.28 -4.17
CA SER A 150 23.42 -0.06 -4.71
C SER A 150 24.15 1.13 -4.05
N ALA A 151 23.44 2.04 -3.38
CA ALA A 151 24.05 3.15 -2.66
C ALA A 151 24.76 2.75 -1.37
N CYS A 152 24.51 1.56 -0.81
CA CYS A 152 25.13 1.12 0.45
C CYS A 152 26.40 0.29 0.29
N CYS A 153 26.75 -0.16 -0.93
CA CYS A 153 27.82 -1.14 -1.14
C CYS A 153 28.90 -0.68 -2.13
N THR A 154 29.27 0.60 -2.14
CA THR A 154 30.61 0.96 -2.63
C THR A 154 31.56 0.85 -1.44
N GLY A 155 32.04 -0.36 -1.19
CA GLY A 155 32.97 -0.66 -0.11
C GLY A 155 34.24 0.17 -0.20
N ALA A 156 34.57 0.90 0.87
CA ALA A 156 35.95 1.33 1.08
C ALA A 156 36.72 0.16 1.69
N PHE A 157 37.49 -0.52 0.84
CA PHE A 157 38.58 -1.39 1.28
C PHE A 157 39.68 -0.51 1.90
N LEU A 158 39.89 -0.61 3.21
CA LEU A 158 41.10 -0.10 3.87
C LEU A 158 42.11 -1.24 4.01
N LEU A 159 42.90 -1.48 2.96
CA LEU A 159 44.24 -2.01 3.10
C LEU A 159 45.20 -0.82 2.97
N GLY A 160 45.70 -0.33 4.11
CA GLY A 160 46.80 0.64 4.14
C GLY A 160 46.41 2.10 3.97
N GLY A 161 45.88 2.71 5.03
CA GLY A 161 46.32 4.06 5.42
C GLY A 161 45.85 5.29 4.64
N LEU A 162 44.82 5.23 3.79
CA LEU A 162 44.19 6.45 3.26
C LEU A 162 42.66 6.33 3.20
N VAL A 163 41.97 7.24 3.89
CA VAL A 163 40.50 7.37 3.91
C VAL A 163 40.07 8.36 2.82
N PHE A 164 39.13 7.95 1.97
CA PHE A 164 38.28 8.88 1.22
C PHE A 164 36.83 8.43 1.31
N PHE A 165 35.97 9.30 1.85
CA PHE A 165 34.54 9.28 1.55
C PHE A 165 34.13 10.68 1.09
N ILE A 166 33.69 10.75 -0.16
CA ILE A 166 33.18 11.95 -0.82
C ILE A 166 31.71 12.09 -0.43
N PHE A 167 31.36 13.10 0.35
CA PHE A 167 29.97 13.53 0.50
C PHE A 167 29.66 14.53 -0.60
N ASN A 168 28.97 14.10 -1.66
CA ASN A 168 28.41 15.03 -2.64
C ASN A 168 26.99 15.40 -2.22
N LYS A 169 26.87 16.51 -1.51
CA LYS A 169 25.59 17.14 -1.16
C LYS A 169 25.24 18.15 -2.26
N ARG A 170 24.20 17.86 -3.05
CA ARG A 170 23.46 18.84 -3.85
C ARG A 170 21.98 18.47 -3.68
N GLY A 171 21.05 19.35 -3.36
CA GLY A 171 21.01 20.78 -3.07
C GLY A 171 19.54 21.03 -2.72
#